data_AF-A0A183VGY6-F1
#
_entry.id   AF-A0A183VGY6-F1
#
_cell.length_a   1.000
_cell.length_b   1.000
_cell.length_c   1.000
_cell.angle_alpha   90.00
_cell.angle_beta   90.00
_cell.angle_gamma   90.00
#
_symmetry.space_group_name_H-M   'P 1'
#
loop_
_entity.id
_entity.type
_entity.pdbx_description
1 polymer ?
#
loop_
_entity_poly.entity_id
_entity_poly.type
_entity_poly.pdbx_seq_one_letter_code
_entity_poly.pdbx_strand_id
1 'polypeptide(L)'
;MVPETDREVPNLDTVVPLESTAAYNMLDVVHALVDEGDFFEIMPDYAKNINVGFARMNGRTVGIVGNNPKYAAGCLGINASVKGARFVRFCDAFNIPIITLEDLPEFLPGAPCIFEHSDGCLLIIEASAF
;
A
#
# COMPACT_ATOMS: atom_id res chain seq x y z
N MET A 1 -23.50 5.71 1.42
CA MET A 1 -23.73 6.25 2.78
C MET A 1 -22.35 6.48 3.35
N VAL A 2 -21.94 7.73 3.60
CA VAL A 2 -20.52 7.99 3.93
C VAL A 2 -20.24 7.43 5.33
N PRO A 3 -19.31 6.48 5.49
CA PRO A 3 -18.96 5.94 6.80
C PRO A 3 -18.32 7.04 7.66
N GLU A 4 -18.45 6.90 8.98
CA GLU A 4 -17.91 7.84 9.95
C GLU A 4 -16.37 7.88 9.85
N THR A 5 -15.79 9.08 9.80
CA THR A 5 -14.33 9.27 9.63
C THR A 5 -13.53 8.73 10.81
N ASP A 6 -14.11 8.72 12.01
CA ASP A 6 -13.48 8.25 13.26
C ASP A 6 -13.77 6.77 13.56
N ARG A 7 -14.12 5.99 12.52
CA ARG A 7 -14.35 4.55 12.67
C ARG A 7 -13.06 3.85 13.12
N GLU A 8 -13.12 3.21 14.28
CA GLU A 8 -12.05 2.32 14.74
C GLU A 8 -11.99 1.05 13.89
N VAL A 9 -10.76 0.56 13.67
CA VAL A 9 -10.49 -0.59 12.82
C VAL A 9 -9.60 -1.59 13.57
N PRO A 10 -10.15 -2.34 14.54
CA PRO A 10 -9.37 -3.14 15.51
C PRO A 10 -8.52 -4.23 14.86
N ASN A 11 -8.85 -4.65 13.64
CA ASN A 11 -8.06 -5.64 12.91
C ASN A 11 -6.71 -5.09 12.42
N LEU A 12 -6.53 -3.76 12.31
CA LEU A 12 -5.21 -3.19 11.99
C LEU A 12 -4.21 -3.34 13.13
N ASP A 13 -4.66 -3.47 14.39
CA ASP A 13 -3.77 -3.66 15.54
C ASP A 13 -3.00 -4.99 15.48
N THR A 14 -3.49 -5.95 14.69
CA THR A 14 -2.94 -7.31 14.60
C THR A 14 -2.58 -7.72 13.16
N VAL A 15 -2.73 -6.82 12.19
CA VAL A 15 -2.48 -7.13 10.76
C VAL A 15 -0.99 -7.32 10.46
N VAL A 16 -0.13 -6.56 11.14
CA VAL A 16 1.31 -6.71 11.06
C VAL A 16 1.73 -7.82 12.02
N PRO A 17 2.29 -8.94 11.53
CA PRO A 17 2.71 -10.03 12.39
C PRO A 17 3.81 -9.56 13.36
N LEU A 18 3.80 -10.09 14.58
CA LEU A 18 4.87 -9.88 15.56
C LEU A 18 6.20 -10.49 15.09
N GLU A 19 6.13 -11.54 14.27
CA GLU A 19 7.29 -12.16 13.64
C GLU A 19 7.71 -11.35 12.40
N SER A 20 8.90 -10.75 12.43
CA SER A 20 9.39 -9.85 11.38
C SER A 20 9.60 -10.50 10.00
N THR A 21 9.60 -11.83 9.91
CA THR A 21 9.72 -12.58 8.66
C THR A 21 8.38 -13.02 8.07
N ALA A 22 7.29 -12.91 8.85
CA ALA A 22 5.97 -13.32 8.42
C ALA A 22 5.37 -12.24 7.51
N ALA A 23 5.04 -12.62 6.28
CA ALA A 23 4.36 -11.74 5.35
C ALA A 23 2.86 -11.63 5.68
N TYR A 24 2.30 -10.45 5.49
CA TYR A 24 0.86 -10.21 5.47
C TYR A 24 0.42 -9.71 4.10
N ASN A 25 -0.88 -9.67 3.86
CA ASN A 25 -1.45 -9.18 2.62
C ASN A 25 -1.84 -7.71 2.77
N MET A 26 -1.16 -6.82 2.04
CA MET A 26 -1.44 -5.38 2.08
C MET A 26 -2.88 -5.04 1.63
N LEU A 27 -3.51 -5.90 0.80
CA LEU A 27 -4.92 -5.68 0.43
C LEU A 27 -5.86 -5.75 1.65
N ASP A 28 -5.53 -6.55 2.67
CA ASP A 28 -6.36 -6.66 3.87
C ASP A 28 -6.37 -5.32 4.65
N VAL A 29 -5.22 -4.62 4.65
CA VAL A 29 -5.10 -3.25 5.16
C VAL A 29 -5.91 -2.27 4.32
N VAL A 30 -5.77 -2.33 2.99
CA VAL A 30 -6.50 -1.46 2.07
C VAL A 30 -8.01 -1.60 2.25
N HIS A 31 -8.55 -2.82 2.23
CA HIS A 31 -9.98 -3.08 2.41
C HIS A 31 -10.50 -2.63 3.78
N ALA A 32 -9.66 -2.66 4.81
CA ALA A 32 -10.02 -2.20 6.13
C ALA A 32 -10.02 -0.67 6.27
N LEU A 33 -9.24 0.05 5.46
CA LEU A 33 -9.13 1.51 5.47
C LEU A 33 -10.23 2.20 4.65
N VAL A 34 -10.57 1.65 3.49
CA VAL A 34 -11.43 2.32 2.50
C VAL A 34 -12.91 2.23 2.83
N ASP A 35 -13.70 3.17 2.31
CA ASP A 35 -15.15 3.18 2.48
C ASP A 35 -15.75 1.87 1.89
N GLU A 36 -16.63 1.22 2.66
CA GLU A 36 -17.34 0.00 2.24
C GLU A 36 -16.43 -1.19 1.86
N GLY A 37 -15.12 -1.09 2.09
CA GLY A 37 -14.13 -2.08 1.68
C GLY A 37 -13.94 -2.20 0.16
N ASP A 38 -14.45 -1.24 -0.62
CA ASP A 38 -14.40 -1.30 -2.08
C ASP A 38 -13.08 -0.72 -2.62
N PHE A 39 -12.28 -1.59 -3.23
CA PHE A 39 -11.00 -1.24 -3.83
C PHE A 39 -10.94 -1.75 -5.27
N PHE A 40 -10.83 -0.83 -6.21
CA PHE A 40 -10.66 -1.14 -7.62
C PHE A 40 -9.17 -1.23 -7.96
N GLU A 41 -8.63 -2.45 -7.86
CA GLU A 41 -7.24 -2.72 -8.17
C GLU A 41 -6.95 -2.62 -9.67
N ILE A 42 -5.86 -1.93 -10.01
CA ILE A 42 -5.37 -1.76 -11.38
C ILE A 42 -4.20 -2.72 -11.63
N MET A 43 -4.33 -3.52 -12.69
CA MET A 43 -3.34 -4.52 -13.10
C MET A 43 -2.99 -5.52 -11.96
N PRO A 44 -3.97 -6.26 -11.42
CA PRO A 44 -3.77 -7.19 -10.29
C PRO A 44 -2.79 -8.32 -10.62
N ASP A 45 -2.66 -8.70 -11.89
CA ASP A 45 -1.76 -9.77 -12.33
C ASP A 45 -0.35 -9.31 -12.72
N TYR A 46 -0.06 -8.01 -12.69
CA TYR A 46 1.23 -7.44 -13.07
C TYR A 46 1.91 -6.75 -11.89
N ALA A 47 3.19 -7.09 -11.65
CA ALA A 47 3.98 -6.56 -10.54
C ALA A 47 3.22 -6.60 -9.19
N LYS A 48 2.86 -7.82 -8.75
CA LYS A 48 2.06 -8.10 -7.54
C LYS A 48 2.69 -7.63 -6.22
N ASN A 49 3.97 -7.28 -6.26
CA ASN A 49 4.73 -6.67 -5.16
C ASN A 49 4.35 -5.21 -4.91
N ILE A 50 3.61 -4.56 -5.82
CA ILE A 50 2.99 -3.24 -5.59
C ILE A 50 1.52 -3.27 -6.01
N ASN A 51 0.66 -2.88 -5.09
CA ASN A 51 -0.77 -2.71 -5.31
C ASN A 51 -1.01 -1.25 -5.69
N VAL A 52 -1.73 -1.02 -6.78
CA VAL A 52 -2.20 0.33 -7.15
C VAL A 52 -3.66 0.26 -7.57
N GLY A 53 -4.45 1.27 -7.21
CA GLY A 53 -5.87 1.25 -7.53
C GLY A 53 -6.64 2.42 -6.95
N PHE A 54 -7.93 2.43 -7.20
CA PHE A 54 -8.82 3.48 -6.72
C PHE A 54 -9.71 2.98 -5.60
N ALA A 55 -9.97 3.86 -4.65
CA ALA A 55 -10.94 3.64 -3.59
C ALA A 55 -11.72 4.91 -3.29
N ARG A 56 -12.61 4.84 -2.31
CA ARG A 56 -13.27 6.00 -1.74
C ARG A 56 -12.93 6.14 -0.27
N MET A 57 -12.73 7.39 0.16
CA MET A 57 -12.62 7.76 1.57
C MET A 57 -13.41 9.03 1.81
N ASN A 58 -14.29 9.03 2.81
CA ASN A 58 -15.22 10.13 3.08
C ASN A 58 -16.00 10.54 1.81
N GLY A 59 -16.39 9.56 0.98
CA GLY A 59 -17.10 9.77 -0.28
C GLY A 59 -16.28 10.42 -1.41
N ARG A 60 -14.99 10.71 -1.21
CA ARG A 60 -14.09 11.25 -2.23
C ARG A 60 -13.25 10.14 -2.85
N THR A 61 -12.94 10.27 -4.14
CA THR A 61 -12.05 9.31 -4.83
C THR A 61 -10.62 9.53 -4.36
N VAL A 62 -9.96 8.44 -3.95
CA VAL A 62 -8.55 8.43 -3.57
C VAL A 62 -7.83 7.37 -4.41
N GLY A 63 -6.59 7.66 -4.80
CA GLY A 63 -5.67 6.67 -5.34
C GLY A 63 -4.90 6.02 -4.20
N ILE A 64 -4.68 4.72 -4.27
CA ILE A 64 -3.87 3.98 -3.30
C ILE A 64 -2.67 3.39 -4.03
N VAL A 65 -1.50 3.54 -3.44
CA VAL A 65 -0.25 2.88 -3.85
C VAL A 65 0.32 2.21 -2.62
N GLY A 66 0.57 0.90 -2.66
CA GLY A 66 1.11 0.21 -1.49
C GLY A 66 1.96 -0.99 -1.85
N ASN A 67 3.03 -1.21 -1.10
CA ASN A 67 3.88 -2.39 -1.27
C ASN A 67 3.17 -3.62 -0.71
N ASN A 68 3.37 -4.79 -1.32
CA ASN A 68 2.75 -6.02 -0.84
C ASN A 68 3.81 -7.03 -0.38
N PRO A 69 4.05 -7.19 0.94
CA PRO A 69 5.03 -8.11 1.50
C PRO A 69 4.81 -9.57 1.09
N LYS A 70 3.57 -9.94 0.77
CA LYS A 70 3.21 -11.27 0.25
C LYS A 70 3.96 -11.63 -1.04
N TYR A 71 4.43 -10.66 -1.81
CA TYR A 71 5.11 -10.88 -3.09
C TYR A 71 6.47 -10.19 -3.11
N ALA A 72 7.54 -10.97 -3.30
CA ALA A 72 8.92 -10.46 -3.31
C ALA A 72 9.25 -9.55 -2.10
N ALA A 73 8.58 -9.79 -0.96
CA ALA A 73 8.61 -8.97 0.25
C ALA A 73 8.44 -7.47 0.04
N GLY A 74 7.59 -7.08 -0.92
CA GLY A 74 7.37 -5.67 -1.21
C GLY A 74 8.57 -4.97 -1.85
N CYS A 75 9.63 -5.70 -2.25
CA CYS A 75 10.78 -5.05 -2.88
C CYS A 75 10.39 -4.40 -4.21
N LEU A 76 10.75 -3.13 -4.38
CA LEU A 76 10.44 -2.35 -5.59
C LEU A 76 11.44 -2.63 -6.71
N GLY A 77 11.10 -3.58 -7.58
CA GLY A 77 11.80 -3.80 -8.85
C GLY A 77 11.30 -2.88 -9.98
N ILE A 78 11.97 -2.96 -11.14
CA ILE A 78 11.68 -2.13 -12.34
C ILE A 78 10.19 -2.14 -12.72
N ASN A 79 9.56 -3.32 -12.75
CA ASN A 79 8.16 -3.44 -13.16
C ASN A 79 7.20 -2.76 -12.18
N ALA A 80 7.49 -2.85 -10.88
CA ALA A 80 6.71 -2.19 -9.83
C ALA A 80 6.89 -0.67 -9.90
N SER A 81 8.11 -0.18 -10.10
CA SER A 81 8.38 1.26 -10.28
C SER A 81 7.64 1.84 -11.49
N VAL A 82 7.64 1.15 -12.64
CA VAL A 82 6.91 1.60 -13.83
C VAL A 82 5.40 1.61 -13.61
N LYS A 83 4.85 0.56 -12.94
CA LYS A 83 3.43 0.48 -12.58
C LYS A 83 3.02 1.63 -11.66
N GLY A 84 3.75 1.83 -10.56
CA GLY A 84 3.51 2.89 -9.59
C GLY A 84 3.64 4.28 -10.21
N ALA A 85 4.73 4.57 -10.92
CA ALA A 85 4.97 5.88 -11.51
C ALA A 85 3.89 6.29 -12.52
N ARG A 86 3.42 5.35 -13.35
CA ARG A 86 2.33 5.63 -14.30
C ARG A 86 1.00 5.92 -13.59
N PHE A 87 0.72 5.20 -12.50
CA PHE A 87 -0.47 5.42 -11.70
C PHE A 87 -0.43 6.77 -10.98
N VAL A 88 0.68 7.11 -10.32
CA VAL A 88 0.88 8.40 -9.65
C VAL A 88 0.68 9.55 -10.62
N ARG A 89 1.30 9.49 -11.81
CA ARG A 89 1.12 10.50 -12.86
C ARG A 89 -0.32 10.64 -13.35
N PHE A 90 -1.07 9.54 -13.37
CA PHE A 90 -2.49 9.59 -13.71
C PHE A 90 -3.27 10.31 -12.61
N CYS A 91 -3.09 9.93 -11.36
CA CYS A 91 -3.78 10.57 -10.23
C CYS A 91 -3.48 12.08 -10.15
N ASP A 92 -2.20 12.45 -10.29
CA ASP A 92 -1.75 13.85 -10.33
C ASP A 92 -2.45 14.65 -11.45
N ALA A 93 -2.49 14.11 -12.68
CA ALA A 93 -3.13 14.77 -13.82
C ALA A 93 -4.64 15.02 -13.65
N PHE A 94 -5.31 14.25 -12.80
CA PHE A 94 -6.75 14.37 -12.52
C PHE A 94 -7.06 14.96 -11.14
N ASN A 95 -6.05 15.47 -10.42
CA ASN A 95 -6.18 15.99 -9.04
C ASN A 95 -6.83 14.97 -8.09
N ILE A 96 -6.46 13.70 -8.24
CA ILE A 96 -6.90 12.63 -7.35
C ILE A 96 -5.86 12.50 -6.23
N PRO A 97 -6.25 12.68 -4.95
CA PRO A 97 -5.34 12.53 -3.82
C PRO A 97 -4.82 11.10 -3.72
N ILE A 98 -3.57 10.93 -3.27
CA ILE A 98 -2.90 9.64 -3.21
C ILE A 98 -2.59 9.28 -1.75
N ILE A 99 -2.89 8.05 -1.39
CA ILE A 99 -2.49 7.43 -0.13
C ILE A 99 -1.43 6.38 -0.45
N THR A 100 -0.29 6.51 0.19
CA THR A 100 0.83 5.59 0.05
C THR A 100 0.93 4.72 1.31
N LEU A 101 0.89 3.40 1.13
CA LEU A 101 1.07 2.41 2.19
C LEU A 101 2.47 1.82 2.07
N GLU A 102 3.37 2.29 2.91
CA GLU A 102 4.77 1.89 2.87
C GLU A 102 5.04 0.80 3.90
N ASP A 103 5.44 -0.35 3.38
CA ASP A 103 6.13 -1.40 4.13
C ASP A 103 7.38 -1.72 3.33
N LEU A 104 8.50 -1.13 3.75
CA LEU A 104 9.78 -1.21 3.08
C LEU A 104 10.78 -1.88 4.02
N PRO A 105 11.41 -3.00 3.62
CA PRO A 105 12.58 -3.49 4.33
C PRO A 105 13.73 -2.48 4.16
N GLU A 106 14.51 -2.25 5.22
CA GLU A 106 15.68 -1.36 5.18
C GLU A 106 16.70 -1.80 4.11
N PHE A 107 17.25 -0.81 3.40
CA PHE A 107 18.13 -1.00 2.25
C PHE A 107 19.60 -1.02 2.66
N LEU A 108 20.28 -2.17 2.51
CA LEU A 108 21.75 -2.26 2.62
C LEU A 108 22.42 -2.12 1.23
N PRO A 109 23.53 -1.36 1.11
CA PRO A 109 24.19 -1.14 -0.18
C PRO A 109 24.92 -2.40 -0.66
N GLY A 110 24.50 -2.98 -1.80
CA GLY A 110 25.29 -4.00 -2.50
C GLY A 110 24.54 -5.07 -3.31
N ALA A 111 23.20 -5.12 -3.28
CA ALA A 111 22.45 -6.14 -4.03
C ALA A 111 21.11 -5.58 -4.58
N PRO A 112 20.54 -6.19 -5.65
CA PRO A 112 19.32 -5.68 -6.30
C PRO A 112 18.07 -5.71 -5.41
N CYS A 113 18.04 -6.54 -4.37
CA CYS A 113 17.15 -6.52 -3.20
C CYS A 113 17.81 -7.42 -2.14
N ILE A 114 18.18 -6.92 -0.95
CA ILE A 114 18.60 -7.74 0.20
C ILE A 114 17.84 -7.31 1.46
N PHE A 115 17.53 -8.30 2.30
CA PHE A 115 16.88 -8.16 3.58
C PHE A 115 17.93 -8.13 4.69
N GLU A 116 17.83 -7.18 5.62
CA GLU A 116 18.24 -7.42 7.01
C GLU A 116 17.25 -6.78 7.99
N HIS A 117 17.29 -7.33 9.20
CA HIS A 117 16.31 -7.33 10.27
C HIS A 117 16.22 -5.97 10.98
N SER A 118 15.08 -5.29 10.90
CA SER A 118 14.66 -4.34 11.93
C SER A 118 13.53 -4.96 12.76
N ASP A 119 13.69 -4.89 14.08
CA ASP A 119 12.68 -5.26 15.05
C ASP A 119 11.53 -4.22 15.00
N GLY A 120 10.67 -4.35 14.00
CA GLY A 120 9.50 -3.49 13.83
C GLY A 120 9.21 -3.20 12.36
N CYS A 121 8.36 -4.02 11.74
CA CYS A 121 7.70 -3.65 10.49
C CYS A 121 6.79 -2.45 10.80
N LEU A 122 7.14 -1.28 10.26
CA LEU A 122 6.36 -0.05 10.42
C LEU A 122 5.57 0.18 9.14
N LEU A 123 4.25 0.03 9.22
CA LEU A 123 3.35 0.53 8.19
C LEU A 123 3.27 2.05 8.30
N ILE A 124 3.81 2.76 7.32
CA ILE A 124 3.66 4.22 7.22
C ILE A 124 2.53 4.52 6.23
N ILE A 125 1.55 5.32 6.67
CA ILE A 125 0.46 5.81 5.82
C ILE A 125 0.75 7.28 5.50
N GLU A 126 1.24 7.53 4.30
CA GLU A 126 1.47 8.88 3.80
C GLU A 126 0.30 9.30 2.90
N ALA A 127 -0.46 10.31 3.32
CA ALA A 127 -1.50 10.91 2.51
C ALA A 127 -0.95 12.17 1.82
N SER A 128 -0.67 12.06 0.53
CA SER A 128 -0.26 13.21 -0.30
C SER A 128 -1.48 13.82 -0.98
N ALA A 129 -1.88 15.00 -0.52
CA ALA A 129 -2.78 15.88 -1.24
C ALA A 129 -1.92 16.81 -2.13
N PHE A 130 -1.91 16.56 -3.43
CA PHE A 130 -1.42 17.53 -4.41
C PHE A 130 -2.53 18.52 -4.75
#